data_AF-A0AAU2LFW9-F1
#
_entry.id   AF-A0AAU2LFW9-F1
#
_cell.length_a   1.000
_cell.length_b   1.000
_cell.length_c   1.000
_cell.angle_alpha   90.00
_cell.angle_beta   90.00
_cell.angle_gamma   90.00
#
_symmetry.space_group_name_H-M   'P 1'
#
loop_
_entity.id
_entity.type
_entity.pdbx_description
1 polymer ?
#
loop_
_entity_poly.entity_id
_entity_poly.type
_entity_poly.pdbx_seq_one_letter_code
_entity_poly.pdbx_strand_id
1 'polypeptide(L)'
;MTIVTPAQAVVGDTVADNTYTFAAKIDVGGERACTGSLVDAQWVLTASSCFAAAGRPAFPVPAGAPAEKTTVTIGRTDLTGTTGKVVEITELVSRTDRDLVMAKLAEPLTDIAPVVLATNGPVAGETLQVVGYGRTGNSWVPDRLHSGAFSVTQADATTVAVTRDGGSICKGDAGGPALREKDGTVELVAVHSMSWQAGCLGSDETRNGAVETRLDDLGEWIQQIRALPQESQVTSGDFNADGKEDVAAFYDNGTSIEGKNRSSLFAFYSTGIGFGAPKKVWSTPGGFTYASSKLASGDFNGDGKDDVAVLYDGGISDTGRVSSLYTFTSTGTGFSSPHKTWTSSGSFNWDASKVTSGDYNGDGKDDIAVLYNTGKSADDKFITSLYTFNGNSTGFDDPRKTWTSSGSFNWNASKVTSGDYNGDGKDDIAILYNTGKSADDKFITSLYTFNGNSTGFDDPRKTWTSSGSFNWNASKVTSGDYSGDGKDDIAILYDRGTTADGKAATSLFTLTSNGTDLPAPREVWASTGSFNWNKSGLTSGDYNKDGKYDIGILYRSGTTADGRQVDSLFTFTSTGTDIKAPAKHWTGSVV
;
A
#
# COMPACT_ATOMS: atom_id res chain seq x y z
N MET A 1 -66.78 17.84 -11.88
CA MET A 1 -65.84 16.84 -12.44
C MET A 1 -64.53 17.04 -11.69
N THR A 2 -64.43 16.40 -10.53
CA THR A 2 -63.23 16.44 -9.67
C THR A 2 -62.31 15.35 -10.20
N ILE A 3 -61.21 15.73 -10.83
CA ILE A 3 -60.21 14.79 -11.34
C ILE A 3 -59.47 14.28 -10.11
N VAL A 4 -59.81 13.05 -9.71
CA VAL A 4 -59.05 12.28 -8.73
C VAL A 4 -57.75 11.89 -9.43
N THR A 5 -56.64 12.46 -8.99
CA THR A 5 -55.29 11.98 -9.32
C THR A 5 -55.19 10.51 -8.90
N PRO A 6 -54.75 9.60 -9.79
CA PRO A 6 -54.61 8.21 -9.42
C PRO A 6 -53.57 8.09 -8.30
N ALA A 7 -53.96 7.45 -7.21
CA ALA A 7 -53.05 7.05 -6.15
C ALA A 7 -51.99 6.11 -6.76
N GLN A 8 -50.71 6.51 -6.68
CA GLN A 8 -49.59 5.65 -7.04
C GLN A 8 -49.50 4.54 -5.99
N ALA A 9 -49.96 3.34 -6.37
CA ALA A 9 -49.64 2.13 -5.64
C ALA A 9 -48.16 1.80 -5.86
N VAL A 10 -47.37 2.26 -4.89
CA VAL A 10 -46.14 1.71 -4.33
C VAL A 10 -45.25 0.83 -5.20
N VAL A 11 -44.13 1.42 -5.65
CA VAL A 11 -42.72 1.10 -5.35
C VAL A 11 -41.96 2.45 -5.46
N GLY A 12 -40.78 2.57 -4.84
CA GLY A 12 -40.09 3.83 -4.55
C GLY A 12 -40.09 4.94 -5.61
N ASP A 13 -39.94 6.18 -5.13
CA ASP A 13 -39.85 7.37 -5.98
C ASP A 13 -38.56 7.33 -6.80
N THR A 14 -38.65 7.76 -8.06
CA THR A 14 -37.47 7.89 -8.93
C THR A 14 -36.47 8.83 -8.28
N VAL A 15 -35.22 8.39 -8.18
CA VAL A 15 -34.13 9.18 -7.62
C VAL A 15 -33.70 10.26 -8.62
N ALA A 16 -33.39 11.45 -8.11
CA ALA A 16 -32.87 12.56 -8.92
C ALA A 16 -31.47 12.25 -9.46
N ASP A 17 -31.12 12.83 -10.62
CA ASP A 17 -29.81 12.63 -11.23
C ASP A 17 -28.68 12.96 -10.24
N ASN A 18 -27.59 12.20 -10.31
CA ASN A 18 -26.39 12.37 -9.47
C ASN A 18 -26.63 12.18 -7.95
N THR A 19 -27.76 11.58 -7.56
CA THR A 19 -28.02 11.19 -6.16
C THR A 19 -27.72 9.70 -5.98
N TYR A 20 -27.11 9.36 -4.83
CA TYR A 20 -26.64 8.00 -4.49
C TYR A 20 -25.76 7.36 -5.57
N THR A 21 -24.79 8.09 -6.11
CA THR A 21 -23.91 7.60 -7.18
C THR A 21 -23.10 6.35 -6.82
N PHE A 22 -22.96 6.04 -5.53
CA PHE A 22 -22.39 4.79 -5.03
C PHE A 22 -23.28 3.56 -5.24
N ALA A 23 -24.58 3.74 -5.48
CA ALA A 23 -25.52 2.64 -5.71
C ALA A 23 -25.19 1.95 -7.05
N ALA A 24 -25.13 0.64 -6.99
CA ALA A 24 -24.59 -0.21 -8.05
C ALA A 24 -25.69 -1.13 -8.59
N LYS A 25 -25.85 -1.21 -9.92
CA LYS A 25 -26.66 -2.27 -10.54
C LYS A 25 -25.74 -3.43 -10.88
N ILE A 26 -26.02 -4.61 -10.33
CA ILE A 26 -25.25 -5.83 -10.55
C ILE A 26 -26.02 -6.72 -11.51
N ASP A 27 -25.37 -7.13 -12.59
CA ASP A 27 -25.85 -8.12 -13.54
C ASP A 27 -25.02 -9.40 -13.40
N VAL A 28 -25.66 -10.48 -12.98
CA VAL A 28 -25.06 -11.82 -12.81
C VAL A 28 -25.51 -12.70 -13.97
N GLY A 29 -24.59 -13.01 -14.87
CA GLY A 29 -24.80 -13.93 -16.00
C GLY A 29 -25.79 -13.46 -17.07
N GLY A 30 -26.23 -12.19 -17.07
CA GLY A 30 -27.28 -11.68 -17.97
C GLY A 30 -28.70 -12.10 -17.59
N GLU A 31 -28.87 -12.89 -16.53
CA GLU A 31 -30.15 -13.49 -16.15
C GLU A 31 -30.70 -12.94 -14.83
N ARG A 32 -29.82 -12.47 -13.94
CA ARG A 32 -30.19 -12.00 -12.60
C ARG A 32 -29.65 -10.60 -12.36
N ALA A 33 -30.56 -9.69 -12.03
CA ALA A 33 -30.21 -8.37 -11.54
C ALA A 33 -30.23 -8.33 -10.01
N CYS A 34 -29.29 -7.60 -9.44
CA CYS A 34 -29.23 -7.22 -8.04
C CYS A 34 -28.82 -5.74 -7.91
N THR A 35 -28.85 -5.23 -6.67
CA THR A 35 -28.32 -3.92 -6.32
C THR A 35 -27.12 -4.10 -5.38
N GLY A 36 -26.24 -3.11 -5.31
CA GLY A 36 -25.11 -3.07 -4.38
C GLY A 36 -24.73 -1.63 -4.02
N SER A 37 -23.71 -1.47 -3.20
CA SER A 37 -23.15 -0.17 -2.83
C SER A 37 -21.64 -0.16 -2.92
N LEU A 38 -21.05 0.82 -3.60
CA LEU A 38 -19.62 1.07 -3.57
C LEU A 38 -19.21 1.49 -2.15
N VAL A 39 -18.43 0.66 -1.46
CA VAL A 39 -17.93 0.90 -0.08
C VAL A 39 -16.42 1.16 -0.05
N ASP A 40 -15.74 0.89 -1.17
CA ASP A 40 -14.35 1.25 -1.45
C ASP A 40 -14.18 1.42 -2.96
N ALA A 41 -13.16 2.15 -3.42
CA ALA A 41 -12.88 2.34 -4.85
C ALA A 41 -12.89 1.03 -5.66
N GLN A 42 -12.47 -0.10 -5.07
CA GLN A 42 -12.48 -1.40 -5.75
C GLN A 42 -13.45 -2.42 -5.14
N TRP A 43 -14.36 -2.02 -4.26
CA TRP A 43 -15.27 -2.97 -3.60
C TRP A 43 -16.72 -2.49 -3.51
N VAL A 44 -17.62 -3.38 -3.91
CA VAL A 44 -19.06 -3.26 -3.75
C VAL A 44 -19.53 -4.20 -2.66
N LEU A 45 -20.35 -3.70 -1.73
CA LEU A 45 -21.07 -4.51 -0.76
C LEU A 45 -22.47 -4.83 -1.31
N THR A 46 -22.87 -6.10 -1.23
CA THR A 46 -24.16 -6.60 -1.74
C THR A 46 -24.55 -7.90 -1.01
N ALA A 47 -25.68 -8.51 -1.37
CA ALA A 47 -26.15 -9.76 -0.81
C ALA A 47 -25.44 -10.97 -1.45
N SER A 48 -25.00 -11.94 -0.64
CA SER A 48 -24.41 -13.20 -1.13
C SER A 48 -25.38 -13.98 -2.00
N SER A 49 -26.68 -13.91 -1.66
CA SER A 49 -27.78 -14.56 -2.36
C SER A 49 -27.88 -14.18 -3.85
N CYS A 50 -27.33 -13.02 -4.25
CA CYS A 50 -27.21 -12.62 -5.65
C CYS A 50 -26.36 -13.58 -6.48
N PHE A 51 -25.37 -14.23 -5.86
CA PHE A 51 -24.42 -15.14 -6.52
C PHE A 51 -24.71 -16.61 -6.25
N ALA A 52 -25.72 -16.92 -5.44
CA ALA A 52 -26.07 -18.29 -5.11
C ALA A 52 -26.62 -19.03 -6.35
N ALA A 53 -26.10 -20.23 -6.59
CA ALA A 53 -26.63 -21.12 -7.61
C ALA A 53 -28.00 -21.68 -7.18
N ALA A 54 -28.85 -22.00 -8.16
CA ALA A 54 -30.16 -22.57 -7.89
C ALA A 54 -30.06 -23.84 -7.03
N GLY A 55 -30.87 -23.93 -5.98
CA GLY A 55 -30.88 -25.07 -5.05
C GLY A 55 -29.70 -25.14 -4.07
N ARG A 56 -28.82 -24.12 -4.03
CA ARG A 56 -27.78 -23.97 -3.00
C ARG A 56 -28.22 -23.01 -1.90
N PRO A 57 -27.57 -23.04 -0.71
CA PRO A 57 -27.79 -22.02 0.32
C PRO A 57 -27.57 -20.61 -0.23
N ALA A 58 -28.33 -19.65 0.28
CA ALA A 58 -28.23 -18.23 -0.09
C ALA A 58 -26.86 -17.64 0.32
N PHE A 59 -26.28 -18.13 1.42
CA PHE A 59 -24.96 -17.75 1.92
C PHE A 59 -24.40 -18.87 2.82
N PRO A 60 -23.06 -18.93 3.03
CA PRO A 60 -22.05 -18.22 2.24
C PRO A 60 -21.95 -18.76 0.81
N VAL A 61 -21.62 -17.90 -0.14
CA VAL A 61 -21.20 -18.31 -1.50
C VAL A 61 -19.69 -18.62 -1.50
N PRO A 62 -19.19 -19.49 -2.40
CA PRO A 62 -17.76 -19.77 -2.51
C PRO A 62 -16.94 -18.49 -2.73
N ALA A 63 -15.79 -18.39 -2.06
CA ALA A 63 -14.85 -17.29 -2.26
C ALA A 63 -14.10 -17.44 -3.59
N GLY A 64 -13.65 -16.31 -4.16
CA GLY A 64 -12.97 -16.26 -5.45
C GLY A 64 -13.86 -15.69 -6.56
N ALA A 65 -13.55 -15.98 -7.82
CA ALA A 65 -14.30 -15.44 -8.94
C ALA A 65 -15.79 -15.88 -8.91
N PRO A 66 -16.73 -14.99 -9.26
CA PRO A 66 -18.12 -15.39 -9.47
C PRO A 66 -18.24 -16.57 -10.44
N ALA A 67 -19.17 -17.49 -10.17
CA ALA A 67 -19.40 -18.66 -11.04
C ALA A 67 -19.91 -18.25 -12.43
N GLU A 68 -20.71 -17.18 -12.49
CA GLU A 68 -21.22 -16.57 -13.72
C GLU A 68 -20.55 -15.21 -13.93
N LYS A 69 -20.26 -14.87 -15.19
CA LYS A 69 -19.70 -13.55 -15.52
C LYS A 69 -20.62 -12.46 -14.96
N THR A 70 -20.06 -11.61 -14.11
CA THR A 70 -20.82 -10.58 -13.41
C THR A 70 -20.27 -9.21 -13.76
N THR A 71 -21.16 -8.29 -14.14
CA THR A 71 -20.80 -6.88 -14.34
C THR A 71 -21.57 -5.98 -13.38
N VAL A 72 -21.00 -4.83 -13.08
CA VAL A 72 -21.63 -3.83 -12.23
C VAL A 72 -21.61 -2.47 -12.91
N THR A 73 -22.73 -1.76 -12.84
CA THR A 73 -22.86 -0.37 -13.30
C THR A 73 -22.95 0.54 -12.09
N ILE A 74 -22.03 1.49 -11.95
CA ILE A 74 -21.88 2.37 -10.77
C ILE A 74 -21.73 3.81 -11.24
N GLY A 75 -22.22 4.79 -10.47
CA GLY A 75 -22.16 6.22 -10.83
C GLY A 75 -23.27 6.65 -11.81
N ARG A 76 -24.36 5.88 -11.88
CA ARG A 76 -25.40 6.06 -12.89
C ARG A 76 -26.81 5.85 -12.32
N THR A 77 -27.49 6.95 -11.99
CA THR A 77 -28.89 6.94 -11.53
C THR A 77 -29.86 6.52 -12.65
N ASP A 78 -29.59 6.92 -13.89
CA ASP A 78 -30.38 6.59 -15.09
C ASP A 78 -29.57 5.68 -16.02
N LEU A 79 -29.97 4.41 -16.10
CA LEU A 79 -29.28 3.35 -16.83
C LEU A 79 -29.26 3.57 -18.34
N THR A 80 -30.12 4.43 -18.88
CA THR A 80 -30.08 4.83 -20.30
C THR A 80 -28.93 5.78 -20.64
N GLY A 81 -28.36 6.42 -19.62
CA GLY A 81 -27.22 7.31 -19.75
C GLY A 81 -25.87 6.60 -19.86
N THR A 82 -24.82 7.38 -20.04
CA THR A 82 -23.43 6.92 -20.18
C THR A 82 -22.54 7.30 -19.00
N THR A 83 -23.07 7.98 -17.98
CA THR A 83 -22.30 8.35 -16.79
C THR A 83 -21.83 7.13 -16.01
N GLY A 84 -20.83 7.33 -15.15
CA GLY A 84 -20.30 6.27 -14.31
C GLY A 84 -19.46 5.26 -15.09
N LYS A 85 -19.40 4.03 -14.58
CA LYS A 85 -18.54 2.96 -15.10
C LYS A 85 -19.29 1.63 -15.11
N VAL A 86 -18.94 0.78 -16.06
CA VAL A 86 -19.36 -0.62 -16.12
C VAL A 86 -18.10 -1.47 -15.95
N VAL A 87 -18.03 -2.23 -14.85
CA VAL A 87 -16.83 -2.97 -14.46
C VAL A 87 -17.18 -4.42 -14.15
N GLU A 88 -16.28 -5.36 -14.43
CA GLU A 88 -16.44 -6.76 -14.08
C GLU A 88 -16.16 -7.01 -12.58
N ILE A 89 -16.86 -7.96 -11.97
CA ILE A 89 -16.53 -8.46 -10.62
C ILE A 89 -15.61 -9.66 -10.75
N THR A 90 -14.45 -9.60 -10.08
CA THR A 90 -13.38 -10.60 -10.21
C THR A 90 -13.20 -11.48 -8.97
N GLU A 91 -13.73 -11.06 -7.83
CA GLU A 91 -13.56 -11.77 -6.55
C GLU A 91 -14.75 -11.52 -5.63
N LEU A 92 -15.20 -12.57 -4.94
CA LEU A 92 -16.23 -12.57 -3.93
C LEU A 92 -15.63 -13.00 -2.59
N VAL A 93 -15.95 -12.26 -1.53
CA VAL A 93 -15.62 -12.62 -0.14
C VAL A 93 -16.90 -12.55 0.70
N SER A 94 -17.52 -13.71 0.93
CA SER A 94 -18.82 -13.82 1.62
C SER A 94 -18.64 -13.84 3.13
N ARG A 95 -19.53 -13.16 3.85
CA ARG A 95 -19.80 -13.46 5.26
C ARG A 95 -20.36 -14.88 5.39
N THR A 96 -20.10 -15.49 6.53
CA THR A 96 -20.56 -16.85 6.85
C THR A 96 -21.79 -16.86 7.77
N ASP A 97 -22.05 -15.75 8.46
CA ASP A 97 -23.11 -15.59 9.46
C ASP A 97 -24.35 -14.83 8.96
N ARG A 98 -24.26 -14.15 7.81
CA ARG A 98 -25.35 -13.37 7.23
C ARG A 98 -25.22 -13.22 5.71
N ASP A 99 -26.33 -12.88 5.06
CA ASP A 99 -26.43 -12.68 3.61
C ASP A 99 -25.72 -11.39 3.17
N LEU A 100 -24.40 -11.48 2.99
CA LEU A 100 -23.53 -10.35 2.67
C LEU A 100 -22.23 -10.80 2.01
N VAL A 101 -21.85 -10.12 0.94
CA VAL A 101 -20.60 -10.38 0.21
C VAL A 101 -19.94 -9.06 -0.17
N MET A 102 -18.61 -9.03 -0.03
CA MET A 102 -17.76 -8.02 -0.65
C MET A 102 -17.38 -8.52 -2.05
N ALA A 103 -17.72 -7.73 -3.07
CA ALA A 103 -17.46 -8.02 -4.47
C ALA A 103 -16.42 -7.05 -5.03
N LYS A 104 -15.28 -7.59 -5.48
CA LYS A 104 -14.14 -6.82 -5.97
C LYS A 104 -14.31 -6.45 -7.43
N LEU A 105 -14.07 -5.20 -7.76
CA LEU A 105 -14.07 -4.68 -9.12
C LEU A 105 -12.76 -5.05 -9.84
N ALA A 106 -12.81 -5.27 -11.15
CA ALA A 106 -11.64 -5.51 -11.99
C ALA A 106 -10.66 -4.32 -12.00
N GLU A 107 -11.17 -3.09 -11.82
CA GLU A 107 -10.40 -1.86 -11.73
C GLU A 107 -10.97 -0.95 -10.62
N PRO A 108 -10.13 -0.16 -9.93
CA PRO A 108 -10.59 0.80 -8.93
C PRO A 108 -11.29 2.00 -9.59
N LEU A 109 -12.32 2.50 -8.92
CA LEU A 109 -13.11 3.66 -9.29
C LEU A 109 -12.74 4.85 -8.39
N THR A 110 -11.86 5.73 -8.88
CA THR A 110 -11.38 6.89 -8.12
C THR A 110 -12.28 8.11 -8.21
N ASP A 111 -13.14 8.18 -9.25
CA ASP A 111 -13.95 9.35 -9.56
C ASP A 111 -15.37 9.27 -8.98
N ILE A 112 -15.70 8.19 -8.27
CA ILE A 112 -17.00 7.96 -7.63
C ILE A 112 -16.78 7.76 -6.15
N ALA A 113 -17.35 8.65 -5.33
CA ALA A 113 -17.23 8.56 -3.87
C ALA A 113 -17.97 7.32 -3.35
N PRO A 114 -17.31 6.45 -2.54
CA PRO A 114 -17.97 5.37 -1.82
C PRO A 114 -18.91 5.90 -0.73
N VAL A 115 -19.90 5.09 -0.35
CA VAL A 115 -20.75 5.38 0.82
C VAL A 115 -20.00 5.07 2.11
N VAL A 116 -20.16 5.93 3.12
CA VAL A 116 -19.59 5.73 4.46
C VAL A 116 -20.43 4.71 5.22
N LEU A 117 -19.79 3.78 5.91
CA LEU A 117 -20.47 2.81 6.77
C LEU A 117 -20.83 3.46 8.11
N ALA A 118 -22.05 3.21 8.58
CA ALA A 118 -22.43 3.61 9.92
C ALA A 118 -21.69 2.78 10.98
N THR A 119 -21.30 3.44 12.07
CA THR A 119 -20.70 2.79 13.25
C THR A 119 -21.73 2.37 14.29
N ASN A 120 -22.97 2.86 14.17
CA ASN A 120 -24.09 2.50 15.04
C ASN A 120 -25.18 1.82 14.21
N GLY A 121 -25.67 0.68 14.69
CA GLY A 121 -26.71 -0.08 14.01
C GLY A 121 -28.07 0.63 13.98
N PRO A 122 -28.99 0.19 13.09
CA PRO A 122 -30.37 0.65 13.12
C PRO A 122 -31.08 0.32 14.43
N VAL A 123 -32.00 1.19 14.85
CA VAL A 123 -32.84 0.97 16.05
C VAL A 123 -34.32 0.94 15.69
N ALA A 124 -35.13 0.21 16.48
CA ALA A 124 -36.57 0.16 16.26
C ALA A 124 -37.20 1.56 16.31
N GLY A 125 -38.10 1.84 15.36
CA GLY A 125 -38.73 3.15 15.15
C GLY A 125 -37.93 4.11 14.27
N GLU A 126 -36.68 3.79 13.92
CA GLU A 126 -35.89 4.56 12.96
C GLU A 126 -36.50 4.45 11.55
N THR A 127 -36.37 5.52 10.75
CA THR A 127 -36.71 5.49 9.33
C THR A 127 -35.44 5.42 8.50
N LEU A 128 -35.38 4.45 7.58
CA LEU A 128 -34.27 4.24 6.66
C LEU A 128 -34.72 4.49 5.23
N GLN A 129 -33.82 5.05 4.42
CA GLN A 129 -34.02 5.21 2.98
C GLN A 129 -33.46 3.98 2.25
N VAL A 130 -34.34 3.16 1.70
CA VAL A 130 -34.03 1.97 0.90
C VAL A 130 -33.89 2.36 -0.56
N VAL A 131 -32.86 1.91 -1.25
CA VAL A 131 -32.51 2.35 -2.63
C VAL A 131 -32.22 1.14 -3.52
N GLY A 132 -32.76 1.11 -4.75
CA GLY A 132 -32.69 -0.07 -5.61
C GLY A 132 -32.86 0.15 -7.12
N TYR A 133 -32.41 -0.82 -7.92
CA TYR A 133 -32.67 -0.93 -9.37
C TYR A 133 -33.57 -2.12 -9.73
N GLY A 134 -34.19 -2.75 -8.73
CA GLY A 134 -35.12 -3.86 -8.89
C GLY A 134 -36.46 -3.43 -9.48
N ARG A 135 -37.34 -4.41 -9.71
CA ARG A 135 -38.65 -4.14 -10.29
C ARG A 135 -39.48 -3.22 -9.39
N THR A 136 -40.32 -2.39 -10.00
CA THR A 136 -41.29 -1.55 -9.29
C THR A 136 -42.68 -2.17 -9.27
N GLY A 137 -43.68 -1.44 -8.75
CA GLY A 137 -45.09 -1.86 -8.77
C GLY A 137 -45.69 -1.77 -10.17
N ASN A 138 -44.99 -1.11 -11.09
CA ASN A 138 -45.46 -0.81 -12.45
C ASN A 138 -44.42 -1.11 -13.56
N SER A 139 -43.17 -1.49 -13.22
CA SER A 139 -42.13 -1.83 -14.19
C SER A 139 -41.35 -3.08 -13.77
N TRP A 140 -41.14 -4.01 -14.70
CA TRP A 140 -40.32 -5.21 -14.47
C TRP A 140 -38.82 -4.91 -14.44
N VAL A 141 -38.38 -3.95 -15.23
CA VAL A 141 -36.98 -3.55 -15.38
C VAL A 141 -36.96 -2.03 -15.47
N PRO A 142 -36.97 -1.29 -14.35
CA PRO A 142 -36.87 0.15 -14.41
C PRO A 142 -35.48 0.58 -14.87
N ASP A 143 -35.45 1.57 -15.74
CA ASP A 143 -34.20 2.17 -16.22
C ASP A 143 -33.59 3.14 -15.19
N ARG A 144 -34.29 3.42 -14.09
CA ARG A 144 -33.89 4.45 -13.13
C ARG A 144 -33.86 3.92 -11.71
N LEU A 145 -32.86 4.36 -10.97
CA LEU A 145 -32.76 4.13 -9.53
C LEU A 145 -33.99 4.70 -8.84
N HIS A 146 -34.52 3.95 -7.88
CA HIS A 146 -35.67 4.36 -7.10
C HIS A 146 -35.40 4.17 -5.62
N SER A 147 -36.18 4.84 -4.78
CA SER A 147 -35.96 4.80 -3.34
C SER A 147 -37.25 4.95 -2.52
N GLY A 148 -37.26 4.43 -1.31
CA GLY A 148 -38.39 4.58 -0.40
C GLY A 148 -37.98 4.58 1.06
N ALA A 149 -38.68 5.38 1.87
CA ALA A 149 -38.62 5.33 3.31
C ALA A 149 -39.28 4.06 3.86
N PHE A 150 -38.58 3.36 4.76
CA PHE A 150 -39.03 2.19 5.51
C PHE A 150 -38.81 2.42 7.01
N SER A 151 -39.74 1.97 7.84
CA SER A 151 -39.61 2.00 9.30
C SER A 151 -38.97 0.70 9.80
N VAL A 152 -37.97 0.82 10.67
CA VAL A 152 -37.36 -0.30 11.38
C VAL A 152 -38.33 -0.80 12.46
N THR A 153 -38.72 -2.06 12.37
CA THR A 153 -39.62 -2.68 13.36
C THR A 153 -38.86 -3.45 14.44
N GLN A 154 -37.72 -4.04 14.07
CA GLN A 154 -36.87 -4.82 14.97
C GLN A 154 -35.42 -4.79 14.48
N ALA A 155 -34.47 -4.80 15.41
CA ALA A 155 -33.06 -4.96 15.14
C ALA A 155 -32.51 -6.12 15.99
N ASP A 156 -32.05 -7.17 15.33
CA ASP A 156 -31.40 -8.33 15.95
C ASP A 156 -29.88 -8.22 15.77
N ALA A 157 -29.14 -9.27 16.14
CA ALA A 157 -27.68 -9.27 16.08
C ALA A 157 -27.14 -9.12 14.65
N THR A 158 -27.74 -9.80 13.66
CA THR A 158 -27.24 -9.83 12.27
C THR A 158 -28.25 -9.30 11.25
N THR A 159 -29.49 -9.04 11.67
CA THR A 159 -30.58 -8.65 10.79
C THR A 159 -31.37 -7.47 11.34
N VAL A 160 -32.01 -6.72 10.45
CA VAL A 160 -32.95 -5.65 10.78
C VAL A 160 -34.25 -5.89 10.00
N ALA A 161 -35.38 -5.94 10.71
CA ALA A 161 -36.68 -6.03 10.08
C ALA A 161 -37.21 -4.63 9.79
N VAL A 162 -37.70 -4.44 8.56
CA VAL A 162 -38.23 -3.15 8.10
C VAL A 162 -39.61 -3.32 7.47
N THR A 163 -40.42 -2.27 7.47
CA THR A 163 -41.74 -2.26 6.85
C THR A 163 -42.05 -0.91 6.22
N ARG A 164 -42.94 -0.92 5.22
CA ARG A 164 -43.47 0.28 4.56
C ARG A 164 -44.93 0.07 4.22
N ASP A 165 -45.76 1.07 4.46
CA ASP A 165 -47.16 0.99 4.07
C ASP A 165 -47.33 0.99 2.55
N GLY A 166 -48.16 0.07 2.07
CA GLY A 166 -48.52 -0.09 0.68
C GLY A 166 -47.51 -0.84 -0.20
N GLY A 167 -46.36 -1.28 0.32
CA GLY A 167 -45.47 -2.17 -0.45
C GLY A 167 -44.13 -2.47 0.22
N SER A 168 -43.23 -3.10 -0.52
CA SER A 168 -42.02 -3.71 0.03
C SER A 168 -40.80 -3.56 -0.90
N ILE A 169 -39.69 -4.15 -0.50
CA ILE A 169 -38.47 -4.28 -1.33
C ILE A 169 -38.71 -5.33 -2.40
N CYS A 170 -38.29 -5.11 -3.64
CA CYS A 170 -38.68 -5.94 -4.77
C CYS A 170 -37.52 -6.78 -5.34
N LYS A 171 -37.85 -7.79 -6.15
CA LYS A 171 -36.84 -8.59 -6.87
C LYS A 171 -35.95 -7.68 -7.71
N GLY A 172 -34.65 -7.85 -7.57
CA GLY A 172 -33.62 -6.99 -8.17
C GLY A 172 -33.08 -5.90 -7.24
N ASP A 173 -33.75 -5.62 -6.13
CA ASP A 173 -33.23 -4.73 -5.08
C ASP A 173 -32.32 -5.47 -4.10
N ALA A 174 -32.33 -6.80 -4.09
CA ALA A 174 -31.46 -7.60 -3.24
C ALA A 174 -30.00 -7.12 -3.33
N GLY A 175 -29.39 -6.90 -2.17
CA GLY A 175 -28.06 -6.33 -2.02
C GLY A 175 -27.98 -4.80 -2.01
N GLY A 176 -29.08 -4.09 -2.26
CA GLY A 176 -29.12 -2.63 -2.26
C GLY A 176 -28.96 -2.01 -0.87
N PRO A 177 -28.62 -0.70 -0.81
CA PRO A 177 -28.39 -0.02 0.45
C PRO A 177 -29.68 0.39 1.17
N ALA A 178 -29.74 0.11 2.47
CA ALA A 178 -30.56 0.85 3.42
C ALA A 178 -29.71 1.94 4.08
N LEU A 179 -30.13 3.19 3.91
CA LEU A 179 -29.37 4.38 4.27
C LEU A 179 -30.01 5.11 5.45
N ARG A 180 -29.13 5.65 6.31
CA ARG A 180 -29.49 6.67 7.29
C ARG A 180 -29.09 8.03 6.74
N GLU A 181 -30.04 8.94 6.70
CA GLU A 181 -29.80 10.32 6.31
C GLU A 181 -30.00 11.24 7.51
N LYS A 182 -28.95 11.95 7.90
CA LYS A 182 -29.00 12.87 9.03
C LYS A 182 -28.05 14.02 8.82
N ASP A 183 -28.55 15.25 8.99
CA ASP A 183 -27.75 16.48 8.93
C ASP A 183 -26.91 16.60 7.63
N GLY A 184 -27.47 16.14 6.50
CA GLY A 184 -26.78 16.14 5.20
C GLY A 184 -25.75 15.02 5.01
N THR A 185 -25.59 14.13 5.99
CA THR A 185 -24.73 12.94 5.90
C THR A 185 -25.56 11.73 5.53
N VAL A 186 -25.03 10.91 4.62
CA VAL A 186 -25.63 9.64 4.19
C VAL A 186 -24.70 8.51 4.64
N GLU A 187 -25.22 7.60 5.46
CA GLU A 187 -24.49 6.42 5.94
C GLU A 187 -25.19 5.13 5.51
N LEU A 188 -24.41 4.13 5.09
CA LEU A 188 -24.89 2.78 4.84
C LEU A 188 -25.02 2.03 6.18
N VAL A 189 -26.23 1.63 6.53
CA VAL A 189 -26.53 0.96 7.81
C VAL A 189 -26.91 -0.51 7.66
N ALA A 190 -27.49 -0.89 6.52
CA ALA A 190 -27.91 -2.26 6.25
C ALA A 190 -27.99 -2.55 4.74
N VAL A 191 -28.08 -3.83 4.37
CA VAL A 191 -28.14 -4.32 2.97
C VAL A 191 -29.38 -5.18 2.76
N HIS A 192 -30.11 -4.96 1.65
CA HIS A 192 -31.36 -5.68 1.37
C HIS A 192 -31.11 -7.18 1.22
N SER A 193 -31.79 -8.04 2.00
CA SER A 193 -31.63 -9.49 1.92
C SER A 193 -32.92 -10.19 1.46
N MET A 194 -33.98 -10.14 2.27
CA MET A 194 -35.23 -10.87 2.00
C MET A 194 -36.43 -9.94 2.03
N SER A 195 -37.47 -10.27 1.26
CA SER A 195 -38.70 -9.48 1.24
C SER A 195 -39.90 -10.32 0.87
N TRP A 196 -41.06 -9.98 1.44
CA TRP A 196 -42.35 -10.55 1.09
C TRP A 196 -42.89 -10.07 -0.27
N GLN A 197 -42.36 -8.99 -0.84
CA GLN A 197 -42.72 -8.50 -2.18
C GLN A 197 -44.14 -7.93 -2.32
N ALA A 198 -44.80 -7.48 -1.25
CA ALA A 198 -46.08 -6.79 -1.40
C ALA A 198 -45.91 -5.50 -2.23
N GLY A 199 -46.89 -5.21 -3.10
CA GLY A 199 -46.87 -4.05 -3.99
C GLY A 199 -45.93 -4.16 -5.20
N CYS A 200 -45.06 -5.17 -5.26
CA CYS A 200 -44.19 -5.39 -6.42
C CYS A 200 -44.99 -5.92 -7.62
N LEU A 201 -44.65 -5.50 -8.84
CA LEU A 201 -45.34 -5.93 -10.06
C LEU A 201 -45.30 -7.46 -10.20
N GLY A 202 -46.47 -8.08 -10.38
CA GLY A 202 -46.61 -9.54 -10.51
C GLY A 202 -46.49 -10.30 -9.18
N SER A 203 -46.83 -9.66 -8.05
CA SER A 203 -46.93 -10.26 -6.72
C SER A 203 -48.31 -9.99 -6.14
N ASP A 204 -49.00 -11.04 -5.67
CA ASP A 204 -50.28 -10.93 -4.95
C ASP A 204 -50.09 -10.94 -3.41
N GLU A 205 -48.83 -10.91 -2.93
CA GLU A 205 -48.53 -10.88 -1.50
C GLU A 205 -48.96 -9.55 -0.87
N THR A 206 -49.44 -9.61 0.38
CA THR A 206 -49.94 -8.44 1.13
C THR A 206 -49.05 -8.08 2.31
N ARG A 207 -48.20 -9.00 2.77
CA ARG A 207 -47.19 -8.72 3.79
C ARG A 207 -46.12 -7.80 3.21
N ASN A 208 -45.95 -6.64 3.84
CA ASN A 208 -45.07 -5.57 3.39
C ASN A 208 -43.68 -5.59 4.04
N GLY A 209 -43.44 -6.48 5.01
CA GLY A 209 -42.16 -6.60 5.69
C GLY A 209 -41.01 -7.06 4.79
N ALA A 210 -39.81 -6.60 5.11
CA ALA A 210 -38.54 -7.04 4.55
C ALA A 210 -37.49 -7.21 5.66
N VAL A 211 -36.41 -7.91 5.32
CA VAL A 211 -35.27 -8.18 6.20
C VAL A 211 -34.01 -7.66 5.53
N GLU A 212 -33.30 -6.83 6.27
CA GLU A 212 -32.00 -6.27 5.94
C GLU A 212 -30.89 -7.01 6.70
N THR A 213 -29.71 -7.07 6.10
CA THR A 213 -28.48 -7.52 6.73
C THR A 213 -27.81 -6.34 7.46
N ARG A 214 -27.59 -6.49 8.77
CA ARG A 214 -27.01 -5.47 9.67
C ARG A 214 -25.48 -5.33 9.49
N LEU A 215 -24.92 -4.12 9.59
CA LEU A 215 -23.51 -3.84 9.24
C LEU A 215 -22.62 -3.23 10.33
N ASP A 216 -23.16 -2.73 11.45
CA ASP A 216 -22.40 -1.94 12.43
C ASP A 216 -21.28 -2.72 13.15
N ASP A 217 -21.34 -4.04 13.15
CA ASP A 217 -20.29 -4.93 13.69
C ASP A 217 -19.29 -5.40 12.62
N LEU A 218 -19.39 -4.91 11.38
CA LEU A 218 -18.60 -5.40 10.24
C LEU A 218 -17.47 -4.47 9.80
N GLY A 219 -17.25 -3.36 10.50
CA GLY A 219 -16.18 -2.40 10.18
C GLY A 219 -14.82 -3.09 10.03
N GLU A 220 -14.40 -3.89 11.02
CA GLU A 220 -13.14 -4.62 10.98
C GLU A 220 -13.07 -5.61 9.82
N TRP A 221 -14.14 -6.37 9.57
CA TRP A 221 -14.20 -7.35 8.48
C TRP A 221 -14.07 -6.68 7.10
N ILE A 222 -14.74 -5.54 6.89
CA ILE A 222 -14.64 -4.77 5.64
C ILE A 222 -13.22 -4.18 5.49
N GLN A 223 -12.65 -3.58 6.53
CA GLN A 223 -11.27 -3.09 6.50
C GLN A 223 -10.28 -4.20 6.19
N GLN A 224 -10.49 -5.37 6.81
CA GLN A 224 -9.68 -6.55 6.56
C GLN A 224 -9.78 -6.95 5.10
N ILE A 225 -10.95 -7.01 4.47
CA ILE A 225 -11.08 -7.39 3.06
C ILE A 225 -10.45 -6.37 2.11
N ARG A 226 -10.62 -5.07 2.38
CA ARG A 226 -10.09 -3.99 1.53
C ARG A 226 -8.59 -4.08 1.30
N ALA A 227 -7.85 -4.65 2.26
CA ALA A 227 -6.39 -4.88 2.16
C ALA A 227 -5.63 -3.59 1.80
N LEU A 228 -6.04 -2.47 2.42
CA LEU A 228 -5.43 -1.17 2.15
C LEU A 228 -3.94 -1.18 2.53
N PRO A 229 -3.08 -0.53 1.74
CA PRO A 229 -1.69 -0.29 2.11
C PRO A 229 -1.58 0.46 3.46
N GLN A 230 -0.74 -0.06 4.36
CA GLN A 230 -0.55 0.49 5.71
C GLN A 230 0.86 1.02 5.94
N GLU A 231 1.86 0.14 5.96
CA GLU A 231 3.27 0.50 6.17
C GLU A 231 4.09 0.18 4.94
N SER A 232 5.08 1.03 4.63
CA SER A 232 5.81 0.96 3.37
C SER A 232 7.31 1.02 3.55
N GLN A 233 8.03 0.17 2.82
CA GLN A 233 9.46 0.35 2.52
C GLN A 233 9.61 0.87 1.10
N VAL A 234 10.66 1.63 0.84
CA VAL A 234 10.93 2.19 -0.47
C VAL A 234 12.33 1.86 -0.94
N THR A 235 12.47 1.74 -2.24
CA THR A 235 13.74 1.56 -2.94
C THR A 235 13.64 2.20 -4.33
N SER A 236 14.73 2.28 -5.06
CA SER A 236 14.80 2.85 -6.40
C SER A 236 15.61 1.96 -7.33
N GLY A 237 15.31 2.05 -8.61
CA GLY A 237 15.98 1.28 -9.66
C GLY A 237 15.39 1.63 -11.01
N ASP A 238 16.13 1.46 -12.11
CA ASP A 238 15.58 1.47 -13.46
C ASP A 238 14.84 0.14 -13.71
N PHE A 239 13.64 0.04 -13.14
CA PHE A 239 12.84 -1.18 -13.24
C PHE A 239 12.30 -1.41 -14.65
N ASN A 240 12.27 -0.38 -15.50
CA ASN A 240 11.69 -0.46 -16.84
C ASN A 240 12.70 -0.40 -18.00
N ALA A 241 14.00 -0.28 -17.69
CA ALA A 241 15.11 -0.15 -18.63
C ALA A 241 14.98 1.05 -19.59
N ASP A 242 14.39 2.16 -19.15
CA ASP A 242 14.31 3.40 -19.94
C ASP A 242 15.50 4.35 -19.69
N GLY A 243 16.41 3.96 -18.80
CA GLY A 243 17.60 4.67 -18.36
C GLY A 243 17.29 5.85 -17.45
N LYS A 244 16.12 5.86 -16.80
CA LYS A 244 15.79 6.72 -15.68
C LYS A 244 15.60 5.84 -14.46
N GLU A 245 16.06 6.33 -13.32
CA GLU A 245 15.69 5.67 -12.09
C GLU A 245 14.17 5.80 -11.85
N ASP A 246 13.56 4.76 -11.31
CA ASP A 246 12.19 4.74 -10.82
C ASP A 246 12.15 4.62 -9.29
N VAL A 247 10.96 4.75 -8.70
CA VAL A 247 10.75 4.48 -7.27
C VAL A 247 9.81 3.31 -7.10
N ALA A 248 10.14 2.37 -6.22
CA ALA A 248 9.27 1.28 -5.81
C ALA A 248 8.91 1.38 -4.32
N ALA A 249 7.66 1.06 -4.00
CA ALA A 249 7.15 1.03 -2.64
C ALA A 249 6.50 -0.32 -2.33
N PHE A 250 7.04 -1.02 -1.33
CA PHE A 250 6.57 -2.30 -0.86
C PHE A 250 5.71 -2.11 0.40
N TYR A 251 4.41 -2.38 0.27
CA TYR A 251 3.43 -2.14 1.32
C TYR A 251 3.00 -3.43 2.03
N ASP A 252 2.87 -3.32 3.33
CA ASP A 252 2.10 -4.25 4.17
C ASP A 252 0.61 -3.89 4.11
N ASN A 253 -0.21 -4.86 3.74
CA ASN A 253 -1.66 -4.73 3.55
C ASN A 253 -2.44 -5.46 4.67
N GLY A 254 -1.77 -5.81 5.76
CA GLY A 254 -2.33 -6.52 6.90
C GLY A 254 -2.71 -7.97 6.61
N THR A 255 -3.39 -8.62 7.56
CA THR A 255 -3.77 -10.02 7.47
C THR A 255 -5.15 -10.23 6.83
N SER A 256 -5.31 -11.27 6.02
CA SER A 256 -6.60 -11.74 5.52
C SER A 256 -7.46 -12.34 6.65
N ILE A 257 -8.73 -12.60 6.37
CA ILE A 257 -9.65 -13.27 7.30
C ILE A 257 -9.15 -14.66 7.71
N GLU A 258 -8.37 -15.33 6.87
CA GLU A 258 -7.72 -16.62 7.15
C GLU A 258 -6.40 -16.48 7.91
N GLY A 259 -6.03 -15.26 8.33
CA GLY A 259 -4.79 -14.97 9.05
C GLY A 259 -3.54 -14.91 8.16
N LYS A 260 -3.69 -14.82 6.83
CA LYS A 260 -2.54 -14.74 5.92
C LYS A 260 -2.11 -13.30 5.73
N ASN A 261 -0.82 -13.00 5.92
CA ASN A 261 -0.25 -11.68 5.64
C ASN A 261 -0.44 -11.32 4.15
N ARG A 262 -0.64 -10.04 3.85
CA ARG A 262 -0.78 -9.55 2.48
C ARG A 262 0.17 -8.40 2.26
N SER A 263 0.68 -8.30 1.05
CA SER A 263 1.59 -7.23 0.66
C SER A 263 1.36 -6.85 -0.78
N SER A 264 1.81 -5.67 -1.15
CA SER A 264 1.77 -5.20 -2.53
C SER A 264 3.02 -4.39 -2.86
N LEU A 265 3.44 -4.46 -4.12
CA LEU A 265 4.53 -3.66 -4.67
C LEU A 265 3.92 -2.68 -5.67
N PHE A 266 4.25 -1.41 -5.49
CA PHE A 266 3.89 -0.35 -6.41
C PHE A 266 5.16 0.26 -7.02
N ALA A 267 5.11 0.54 -8.33
CA ALA A 267 6.15 1.27 -9.03
C ALA A 267 5.64 2.66 -9.43
N PHE A 268 6.46 3.67 -9.18
CA PHE A 268 6.31 5.05 -9.61
C PHE A 268 7.35 5.26 -10.72
N TYR A 269 6.91 5.11 -11.98
CA TYR A 269 7.80 5.23 -13.13
C TYR A 269 8.13 6.69 -13.39
N SER A 270 9.42 7.00 -13.55
CA SER A 270 9.87 8.35 -13.86
C SER A 270 9.53 8.72 -15.30
N THR A 271 9.12 9.97 -15.47
CA THR A 271 8.88 10.59 -16.78
C THR A 271 10.02 11.51 -17.20
N GLY A 272 11.05 11.67 -16.36
CA GLY A 272 12.15 12.62 -16.55
C GLY A 272 11.88 14.03 -16.01
N ILE A 273 10.62 14.40 -15.82
CA ILE A 273 10.21 15.70 -15.25
C ILE A 273 9.33 15.55 -14.01
N GLY A 274 9.12 14.32 -13.56
CA GLY A 274 8.20 13.91 -12.50
C GLY A 274 7.89 12.42 -12.62
N PHE A 275 6.81 11.95 -12.01
CA PHE A 275 6.44 10.52 -11.99
C PHE A 275 5.03 10.29 -12.50
N GLY A 276 4.82 9.14 -13.15
CA GLY A 276 3.49 8.64 -13.46
C GLY A 276 2.69 8.30 -12.20
N ALA A 277 1.38 8.08 -12.36
CA ALA A 277 0.56 7.53 -11.27
C ALA A 277 1.11 6.15 -10.84
N PRO A 278 1.12 5.82 -9.54
CA PRO A 278 1.65 4.55 -9.06
C PRO A 278 0.91 3.38 -9.66
N LYS A 279 1.66 2.40 -10.18
CA LYS A 279 1.12 1.16 -10.71
C LYS A 279 1.31 0.05 -9.69
N LYS A 280 0.22 -0.64 -9.30
CA LYS A 280 0.32 -1.91 -8.56
C LYS A 280 0.92 -2.95 -9.49
N VAL A 281 2.19 -3.26 -9.30
CA VAL A 281 2.96 -4.16 -10.18
C VAL A 281 2.99 -5.59 -9.65
N TRP A 282 2.71 -5.79 -8.36
CA TRP A 282 2.54 -7.10 -7.75
C TRP A 282 1.69 -7.02 -6.47
N SER A 283 0.97 -8.10 -6.13
CA SER A 283 0.31 -8.28 -4.83
C SER A 283 0.04 -9.76 -4.53
N THR A 284 -0.17 -10.11 -3.26
CA THR A 284 -0.46 -11.49 -2.84
C THR A 284 -1.59 -11.58 -1.79
N PRO A 285 -2.36 -12.69 -1.73
CA PRO A 285 -3.19 -13.05 -0.58
C PRO A 285 -2.43 -13.80 0.54
N GLY A 286 -1.11 -13.99 0.44
CA GLY A 286 -0.26 -14.63 1.44
C GLY A 286 1.21 -14.24 1.26
N GLY A 287 1.84 -13.56 2.22
CA GLY A 287 3.22 -13.11 2.06
C GLY A 287 3.82 -12.34 3.23
N PHE A 288 4.44 -11.22 2.90
CA PHE A 288 5.39 -10.51 3.73
C PHE A 288 4.69 -9.55 4.72
N THR A 289 5.43 -9.10 5.73
CA THR A 289 5.00 -8.02 6.62
C THR A 289 6.08 -6.95 6.63
N TYR A 290 5.71 -5.71 6.92
CA TYR A 290 6.68 -4.62 7.03
C TYR A 290 7.75 -4.95 8.09
N ALA A 291 7.33 -5.48 9.24
CA ALA A 291 8.22 -5.76 10.37
C ALA A 291 9.23 -6.88 10.09
N SER A 292 8.91 -7.80 9.18
CA SER A 292 9.75 -8.95 8.84
C SER A 292 10.46 -8.81 7.48
N SER A 293 10.38 -7.64 6.82
CA SER A 293 10.96 -7.39 5.49
C SER A 293 11.99 -6.27 5.47
N LYS A 294 12.97 -6.36 4.57
CA LYS A 294 14.10 -5.43 4.39
C LYS A 294 14.36 -5.46 2.90
N LEU A 295 14.13 -4.32 2.28
CA LEU A 295 14.18 -4.13 0.85
C LEU A 295 15.60 -3.80 0.39
N ALA A 296 15.94 -4.28 -0.80
CA ALA A 296 17.07 -3.83 -1.62
C ALA A 296 16.64 -3.89 -3.09
N SER A 297 17.34 -3.17 -3.96
CA SER A 297 17.14 -3.21 -5.41
C SER A 297 18.45 -3.11 -6.16
N GLY A 298 18.43 -3.54 -7.41
CA GLY A 298 19.57 -3.57 -8.31
C GLY A 298 19.41 -4.66 -9.37
N ASP A 299 20.21 -4.62 -10.43
CA ASP A 299 20.23 -5.62 -11.50
C ASP A 299 20.97 -6.88 -11.03
N PHE A 300 20.29 -7.66 -10.18
CA PHE A 300 20.87 -8.87 -9.57
C PHE A 300 21.16 -9.98 -10.59
N ASN A 301 20.52 -9.94 -11.76
CA ASN A 301 20.58 -11.02 -12.74
C ASN A 301 21.34 -10.64 -14.04
N GLY A 302 21.63 -9.35 -14.25
CA GLY A 302 22.45 -8.82 -15.33
C GLY A 302 21.69 -8.63 -16.63
N ASP A 303 20.37 -8.42 -16.58
CA ASP A 303 19.51 -8.24 -17.76
C ASP A 303 19.24 -6.77 -18.12
N GLY A 304 19.86 -5.85 -17.40
CA GLY A 304 19.76 -4.41 -17.57
C GLY A 304 18.47 -3.80 -17.01
N LYS A 305 17.71 -4.53 -16.18
CA LYS A 305 16.60 -3.99 -15.40
C LYS A 305 16.88 -4.23 -13.93
N ASP A 306 16.65 -3.22 -13.12
CA ASP A 306 16.75 -3.42 -11.69
C ASP A 306 15.63 -4.33 -11.20
N ASP A 307 15.97 -5.17 -10.24
CA ASP A 307 15.10 -6.08 -9.53
C ASP A 307 14.80 -5.55 -8.12
N VAL A 308 13.90 -6.22 -7.41
CA VAL A 308 13.66 -5.96 -5.99
C VAL A 308 13.92 -7.24 -5.19
N ALA A 309 14.67 -7.14 -4.09
CA ALA A 309 14.92 -8.24 -3.18
C ALA A 309 14.37 -7.94 -1.77
N VAL A 310 13.85 -8.97 -1.13
CA VAL A 310 13.37 -8.93 0.25
C VAL A 310 14.10 -10.00 1.05
N LEU A 311 14.96 -9.55 1.97
CA LEU A 311 15.40 -10.40 3.07
C LEU A 311 14.24 -10.48 4.08
N TYR A 312 13.80 -11.69 4.39
CA TYR A 312 12.59 -11.96 5.18
C TYR A 312 12.86 -12.80 6.41
N ASP A 313 12.24 -12.43 7.54
CA ASP A 313 12.20 -13.23 8.77
C ASP A 313 11.14 -14.34 8.68
N GLY A 314 11.60 -15.57 8.49
CA GLY A 314 10.78 -16.78 8.49
C GLY A 314 10.45 -17.31 9.89
N GLY A 315 10.89 -16.64 10.96
CA GLY A 315 10.63 -17.04 12.34
C GLY A 315 11.61 -18.11 12.84
N ILE A 316 11.10 -19.05 13.64
CA ILE A 316 11.90 -20.11 14.30
C ILE A 316 11.43 -21.48 13.81
N SER A 317 12.36 -22.32 13.37
CA SER A 317 12.18 -23.74 13.10
C SER A 317 12.86 -24.60 14.18
N ASP A 318 12.71 -25.92 14.08
CA ASP A 318 13.41 -26.89 14.94
C ASP A 318 14.94 -26.76 14.89
N THR A 319 15.48 -26.15 13.82
CA THR A 319 16.93 -25.95 13.62
C THR A 319 17.40 -24.53 13.93
N GLY A 320 16.52 -23.64 14.40
CA GLY A 320 16.86 -22.27 14.80
C GLY A 320 16.10 -21.20 14.01
N ARG A 321 16.61 -19.97 14.00
CA ARG A 321 16.00 -18.86 13.25
C ARG A 321 16.13 -19.10 11.75
N VAL A 322 15.06 -18.82 11.01
CA VAL A 322 15.00 -18.95 9.55
C VAL A 322 14.92 -17.57 8.94
N SER A 323 15.92 -17.20 8.15
CA SER A 323 15.82 -16.07 7.21
C SER A 323 15.74 -16.61 5.78
N SER A 324 15.00 -15.93 4.91
CA SER A 324 14.93 -16.25 3.49
C SER A 324 15.16 -15.00 2.65
N LEU A 325 15.77 -15.17 1.47
CA LEU A 325 15.87 -14.13 0.47
C LEU A 325 14.87 -14.42 -0.65
N TYR A 326 14.08 -13.42 -1.00
CA TYR A 326 13.14 -13.48 -2.10
C TYR A 326 13.49 -12.41 -3.13
N THR A 327 13.52 -12.78 -4.40
CA THR A 327 13.76 -11.86 -5.52
C THR A 327 12.49 -11.70 -6.34
N PHE A 328 12.12 -10.45 -6.59
CA PHE A 328 11.07 -10.02 -7.50
C PHE A 328 11.80 -9.55 -8.75
N THR A 329 11.87 -10.41 -9.77
CA THR A 329 12.53 -10.06 -11.02
C THR A 329 11.66 -9.13 -11.85
N SER A 330 12.21 -8.00 -12.27
CA SER A 330 11.51 -7.06 -13.13
C SER A 330 11.28 -7.66 -14.53
N THR A 331 10.16 -7.28 -15.13
CA THR A 331 9.78 -7.65 -16.50
C THR A 331 9.74 -6.41 -17.41
N GLY A 332 10.14 -5.25 -16.90
CA GLY A 332 10.04 -3.95 -17.57
C GLY A 332 8.66 -3.30 -17.54
N THR A 333 7.59 -4.08 -17.26
CA THR A 333 6.21 -3.55 -17.14
C THR A 333 5.55 -3.90 -15.81
N GLY A 334 6.23 -4.69 -14.99
CA GLY A 334 5.82 -5.20 -13.68
C GLY A 334 6.86 -6.18 -13.15
N PHE A 335 6.52 -6.98 -12.15
CA PHE A 335 7.44 -7.94 -11.53
C PHE A 335 6.89 -9.36 -11.58
N SER A 336 7.78 -10.33 -11.74
CA SER A 336 7.45 -11.75 -11.60
C SER A 336 7.06 -12.07 -10.16
N SER A 337 6.33 -13.17 -9.95
CA SER A 337 6.07 -13.70 -8.60
C SER A 337 7.40 -13.92 -7.85
N PRO A 338 7.48 -13.57 -6.55
CA PRO A 338 8.73 -13.63 -5.80
C PRO A 338 9.29 -15.05 -5.77
N HIS A 339 10.52 -15.19 -6.24
CA HIS A 339 11.26 -16.44 -6.17
C HIS A 339 12.08 -16.48 -4.88
N LYS A 340 11.93 -17.54 -4.07
CA LYS A 340 12.78 -17.76 -2.91
C LYS A 340 14.14 -18.27 -3.37
N THR A 341 15.10 -17.37 -3.49
CA THR A 341 16.46 -17.65 -3.97
C THR A 341 17.33 -18.30 -2.91
N TRP A 342 17.08 -18.00 -1.63
CA TRP A 342 17.87 -18.56 -0.53
C TRP A 342 17.06 -18.75 0.76
N THR A 343 17.45 -19.72 1.58
CA THR A 343 16.95 -19.86 2.95
C THR A 343 18.03 -20.38 3.89
N SER A 344 18.11 -19.82 5.09
CA SER A 344 19.08 -20.26 6.09
C SER A 344 18.70 -21.59 6.74
N SER A 345 19.70 -22.37 7.14
CA SER A 345 19.60 -23.47 8.09
C SER A 345 20.02 -23.05 9.51
N GLY A 346 19.40 -21.99 10.06
CA GLY A 346 19.73 -21.47 11.39
C GLY A 346 20.74 -20.31 11.42
N SER A 347 20.72 -19.42 10.42
CA SER A 347 21.75 -18.39 10.22
C SER A 347 21.35 -17.00 10.75
N PHE A 348 20.87 -16.10 9.90
CA PHE A 348 20.68 -14.71 10.25
C PHE A 348 19.50 -14.52 11.21
N ASN A 349 19.75 -13.81 12.31
CA ASN A 349 18.69 -13.14 13.03
C ASN A 349 18.31 -11.85 12.29
N TRP A 350 17.04 -11.77 11.91
CA TRP A 350 16.40 -10.60 11.33
C TRP A 350 16.71 -9.27 12.02
N ASP A 351 16.49 -9.24 13.34
CA ASP A 351 16.67 -8.05 14.18
C ASP A 351 18.13 -7.59 14.24
N ALA A 352 19.04 -8.43 13.75
CA ALA A 352 20.49 -8.23 13.75
C ALA A 352 21.05 -7.95 12.34
N SER A 353 20.21 -7.69 11.34
CA SER A 353 20.62 -7.48 9.95
C SER A 353 20.30 -6.08 9.42
N LYS A 354 21.24 -5.49 8.68
CA LYS A 354 21.04 -4.29 7.84
C LYS A 354 21.49 -4.64 6.42
N VAL A 355 20.71 -4.26 5.42
CA VAL A 355 20.87 -4.71 4.02
C VAL A 355 21.19 -3.50 3.14
N THR A 356 22.04 -3.70 2.15
CA THR A 356 22.36 -2.74 1.08
C THR A 356 22.75 -3.52 -0.19
N SER A 357 22.69 -2.92 -1.37
CA SER A 357 22.94 -3.56 -2.66
C SER A 357 23.85 -2.72 -3.57
N GLY A 358 24.53 -3.39 -4.50
CA GLY A 358 25.45 -2.78 -5.47
C GLY A 358 26.42 -3.82 -6.04
N ASP A 359 27.09 -3.53 -7.15
CA ASP A 359 28.09 -4.39 -7.78
C ASP A 359 29.41 -4.31 -7.01
N TYR A 360 29.47 -4.99 -5.86
CA TYR A 360 30.64 -4.96 -4.97
C TYR A 360 31.87 -5.66 -5.56
N ASN A 361 31.66 -6.57 -6.52
CA ASN A 361 32.71 -7.46 -7.02
C ASN A 361 33.17 -7.09 -8.45
N GLY A 362 32.41 -6.27 -9.17
CA GLY A 362 32.72 -5.71 -10.48
C GLY A 362 32.37 -6.65 -11.64
N ASP A 363 31.40 -7.55 -11.45
CA ASP A 363 30.98 -8.52 -12.48
C ASP A 363 29.81 -8.04 -13.35
N GLY A 364 29.34 -6.81 -13.11
CA GLY A 364 28.23 -6.17 -13.81
C GLY A 364 26.86 -6.65 -13.37
N LYS A 365 26.76 -7.30 -12.21
CA LYS A 365 25.49 -7.58 -11.52
C LYS A 365 25.55 -7.02 -10.12
N ASP A 366 24.41 -6.52 -9.67
CA ASP A 366 24.32 -6.09 -8.29
C ASP A 366 24.34 -7.29 -7.34
N ASP A 367 24.99 -7.09 -6.20
CA ASP A 367 25.09 -8.02 -5.10
C ASP A 367 24.25 -7.51 -3.91
N ILE A 368 24.05 -8.35 -2.89
CA ILE A 368 23.48 -7.92 -1.60
C ILE A 368 24.51 -8.09 -0.50
N ALA A 369 24.71 -7.05 0.30
CA ALA A 369 25.51 -7.11 1.52
C ALA A 369 24.64 -6.98 2.77
N VAL A 370 24.92 -7.80 3.77
CA VAL A 370 24.23 -7.85 5.06
C VAL A 370 25.23 -7.59 6.19
N LEU A 371 25.11 -6.42 6.82
CA LEU A 371 25.82 -6.10 8.04
C LEU A 371 25.10 -6.75 9.22
N TYR A 372 25.78 -7.70 9.86
CA TYR A 372 25.20 -8.63 10.83
C TYR A 372 25.82 -8.52 12.23
N ASN A 373 24.99 -8.51 13.26
CA ASN A 373 25.41 -8.59 14.65
C ASN A 373 25.76 -10.03 15.04
N THR A 374 27.05 -10.32 15.23
CA THR A 374 27.57 -11.63 15.66
C THR A 374 27.73 -11.76 17.18
N GLY A 375 27.28 -10.77 17.95
CA GLY A 375 27.34 -10.77 19.40
C GLY A 375 28.56 -10.04 19.94
N LYS A 376 29.22 -10.61 20.95
CA LYS A 376 30.39 -10.01 21.60
C LYS A 376 31.56 -10.99 21.69
N SER A 377 32.77 -10.47 21.65
CA SER A 377 34.01 -11.21 21.93
C SER A 377 34.11 -11.59 23.41
N ALA A 378 35.09 -12.44 23.74
CA ALA A 378 35.44 -12.74 25.14
C ALA A 378 35.74 -11.49 25.99
N ASP A 379 36.29 -10.43 25.38
CA ASP A 379 36.58 -9.14 26.05
C ASP A 379 35.39 -8.16 26.06
N ASP A 380 34.15 -8.66 25.92
CA ASP A 380 32.90 -7.88 25.89
C ASP A 380 32.78 -6.80 24.79
N LYS A 381 33.63 -6.86 23.75
CA LYS A 381 33.55 -5.99 22.57
C LYS A 381 32.53 -6.51 21.57
N PHE A 382 31.72 -5.62 20.99
CA PHE A 382 30.78 -5.98 19.93
C PHE A 382 31.51 -6.51 18.69
N ILE A 383 31.05 -7.64 18.16
CA ILE A 383 31.50 -8.18 16.87
C ILE A 383 30.40 -7.98 15.84
N THR A 384 30.78 -7.34 14.75
CA THR A 384 29.94 -7.18 13.56
C THR A 384 30.60 -7.89 12.39
N SER A 385 29.83 -8.59 11.57
CA SER A 385 30.30 -9.27 10.36
C SER A 385 29.57 -8.76 9.13
N LEU A 386 30.20 -8.87 7.97
CA LEU A 386 29.58 -8.62 6.68
C LEU A 386 29.41 -9.94 5.94
N TYR A 387 28.23 -10.15 5.38
CA TYR A 387 27.92 -11.28 4.52
C TYR A 387 27.48 -10.75 3.16
N THR A 388 27.90 -11.40 2.09
CA THR A 388 27.58 -11.01 0.71
C THR A 388 26.91 -12.16 -0.01
N PHE A 389 25.80 -11.86 -0.67
CA PHE A 389 25.14 -12.70 -1.67
C PHE A 389 25.54 -12.16 -3.02
N ASN A 390 26.28 -12.94 -3.80
CA ASN A 390 26.65 -12.52 -5.13
C ASN A 390 25.48 -12.71 -6.09
N GLY A 391 25.17 -11.68 -6.89
CA GLY A 391 24.17 -11.74 -7.95
C GLY A 391 24.54 -12.79 -9.00
N ASN A 392 23.55 -13.50 -9.52
CA ASN A 392 23.74 -14.44 -10.62
C ASN A 392 22.49 -14.51 -11.50
N SER A 393 22.57 -15.21 -12.64
CA SER A 393 21.47 -15.30 -13.61
C SER A 393 20.18 -15.95 -13.10
N THR A 394 20.19 -16.52 -11.90
CA THR A 394 19.02 -17.14 -11.24
C THR A 394 18.65 -16.47 -9.92
N GLY A 395 19.29 -15.35 -9.57
CA GLY A 395 19.10 -14.64 -8.31
C GLY A 395 20.42 -14.44 -7.58
N PHE A 396 20.78 -15.36 -6.67
CA PHE A 396 21.95 -15.21 -5.81
C PHE A 396 22.66 -16.52 -5.51
N ASP A 397 23.97 -16.43 -5.28
CA ASP A 397 24.76 -17.49 -4.65
C ASP A 397 24.50 -17.56 -3.14
N ASP A 398 24.91 -18.67 -2.49
CA ASP A 398 24.89 -18.78 -1.04
C ASP A 398 25.75 -17.67 -0.38
N PRO A 399 25.32 -17.10 0.76
CA PRO A 399 26.00 -15.96 1.36
C PRO A 399 27.36 -16.36 1.91
N ARG A 400 28.40 -15.61 1.52
CA ARG A 400 29.74 -15.73 2.08
C ARG A 400 30.00 -14.67 3.14
N LYS A 401 30.67 -15.03 4.23
CA LYS A 401 31.17 -14.04 5.21
C LYS A 401 32.41 -13.37 4.63
N THR A 402 32.30 -12.11 4.23
CA THR A 402 33.37 -11.36 3.57
C THR A 402 34.23 -10.57 4.56
N TRP A 403 33.68 -10.19 5.72
CA TRP A 403 34.43 -9.43 6.72
C TRP A 403 33.94 -9.69 8.14
N THR A 404 34.80 -9.46 9.14
CA THR A 404 34.44 -9.44 10.57
C THR A 404 35.30 -8.45 11.35
N SER A 405 34.65 -7.62 12.16
CA SER A 405 35.33 -6.61 12.99
C SER A 405 36.23 -7.24 14.05
N SER A 406 37.32 -6.55 14.38
CA SER A 406 38.19 -6.88 15.52
C SER A 406 37.66 -6.37 16.88
N GLY A 407 36.34 -6.18 17.01
CA GLY A 407 35.71 -5.64 18.22
C GLY A 407 35.47 -4.12 18.22
N SER A 408 35.45 -3.50 17.04
CA SER A 408 35.43 -2.03 16.88
C SER A 408 34.09 -1.45 16.40
N PHE A 409 33.20 -2.27 15.83
CA PHE A 409 31.91 -1.82 15.31
C PHE A 409 30.75 -2.43 16.10
N ASN A 410 29.91 -1.57 16.68
CA ASN A 410 28.63 -1.97 17.22
C ASN A 410 27.53 -1.83 16.17
N TRP A 411 26.94 -2.94 15.75
CA TRP A 411 25.84 -2.98 14.79
C TRP A 411 24.68 -2.01 15.11
N ASN A 412 24.29 -1.89 16.39
CA ASN A 412 23.19 -0.99 16.81
C ASN A 412 23.50 0.49 16.59
N ALA A 413 24.77 0.84 16.45
CA ALA A 413 25.28 2.19 16.23
C ALA A 413 25.59 2.49 14.76
N SER A 414 25.18 1.62 13.82
CA SER A 414 25.54 1.70 12.40
C SER A 414 24.33 1.98 11.50
N LYS A 415 24.46 2.89 10.54
CA LYS A 415 23.58 3.00 9.35
C LYS A 415 24.43 2.70 8.13
N VAL A 416 23.87 1.95 7.17
CA VAL A 416 24.58 1.45 5.99
C VAL A 416 23.97 2.03 4.73
N THR A 417 24.81 2.29 3.73
CA THR A 417 24.46 2.66 2.36
C THR A 417 25.62 2.22 1.44
N SER A 418 25.39 2.12 0.14
CA SER A 418 26.37 1.64 -0.85
C SER A 418 26.46 2.57 -2.05
N GLY A 419 27.58 2.52 -2.75
CA GLY A 419 27.87 3.31 -3.95
C GLY A 419 29.37 3.33 -4.24
N ASP A 420 29.78 3.63 -5.46
CA ASP A 420 31.19 3.74 -5.88
C ASP A 420 31.82 5.06 -5.40
N TYR A 421 32.17 5.13 -4.11
CA TYR A 421 32.76 6.35 -3.53
C TYR A 421 34.16 6.63 -4.06
N ASN A 422 34.87 5.62 -4.57
CA ASN A 422 36.28 5.73 -4.94
C ASN A 422 36.49 5.89 -6.47
N GLY A 423 35.48 5.59 -7.28
CA GLY A 423 35.47 5.72 -8.73
C GLY A 423 36.18 4.58 -9.47
N ASP A 424 36.25 3.38 -8.88
CA ASP A 424 36.92 2.22 -9.49
C ASP A 424 35.98 1.28 -10.27
N GLY A 425 34.70 1.65 -10.34
CA GLY A 425 33.65 0.90 -11.03
C GLY A 425 33.11 -0.30 -10.25
N LYS A 426 33.43 -0.42 -8.95
CA LYS A 426 32.75 -1.30 -8.01
C LYS A 426 32.06 -0.46 -6.95
N ASP A 427 30.90 -0.93 -6.51
CA ASP A 427 30.26 -0.32 -5.37
C ASP A 427 31.05 -0.61 -4.09
N ASP A 428 31.06 0.39 -3.21
CA ASP A 428 31.62 0.33 -1.88
C ASP A 428 30.50 0.33 -0.83
N ILE A 429 30.83 0.09 0.43
CA ILE A 429 29.89 0.25 1.57
C ILE A 429 30.33 1.41 2.45
N ALA A 430 29.40 2.28 2.81
CA ALA A 430 29.59 3.31 3.83
C ALA A 430 28.79 3.01 5.10
N ILE A 431 29.42 3.18 6.26
CA ILE A 431 28.82 3.07 7.58
C ILE A 431 28.89 4.42 8.31
N LEU A 432 27.72 5.06 8.47
CA LEU A 432 27.57 6.19 9.39
C LEU A 432 27.44 5.62 10.81
N TYR A 433 28.38 5.95 11.68
CA TYR A 433 28.59 5.29 12.98
C TYR A 433 28.48 6.27 14.15
N ASN A 434 27.71 5.88 15.17
CA ASN A 434 27.62 6.62 16.43
C ASN A 434 28.83 6.30 17.33
N THR A 435 29.69 7.30 17.54
CA THR A 435 30.88 7.19 18.41
C THR A 435 30.67 7.76 19.81
N GLY A 436 29.43 8.11 20.17
CA GLY A 436 29.05 8.65 21.46
C GLY A 436 29.03 10.18 21.46
N LYS A 437 29.51 10.78 22.55
CA LYS A 437 29.52 12.23 22.75
C LYS A 437 30.91 12.71 23.13
N SER A 438 31.23 13.93 22.73
CA SER A 438 32.41 14.67 23.18
C SER A 438 32.29 15.07 24.67
N ALA A 439 33.37 15.61 25.24
CA ALA A 439 33.40 16.12 26.61
C ALA A 439 32.37 17.23 26.86
N ASP A 440 32.01 18.00 25.84
CA ASP A 440 31.01 19.07 25.90
C ASP A 440 29.57 18.56 25.61
N ASP A 441 29.32 17.25 25.79
CA ASP A 441 28.03 16.55 25.57
C ASP A 441 27.48 16.64 24.13
N LYS A 442 28.30 17.02 23.14
CA LYS A 442 27.90 17.03 21.72
C LYS A 442 28.07 15.65 21.09
N PHE A 443 27.07 15.19 20.34
CA PHE A 443 27.15 13.94 19.57
C PHE A 443 28.34 13.93 18.62
N ILE A 444 29.02 12.79 18.52
CA ILE A 444 30.11 12.55 17.58
C ILE A 444 29.73 11.39 16.66
N THR A 445 29.65 11.69 15.38
CA THR A 445 29.37 10.72 14.32
C THR A 445 30.61 10.58 13.45
N SER A 446 30.98 9.35 13.09
CA SER A 446 32.05 9.05 12.14
C SER A 446 31.48 8.34 10.91
N LEU A 447 32.18 8.45 9.79
CA LEU A 447 31.91 7.69 8.59
C LEU A 447 33.07 6.76 8.30
N TYR A 448 32.75 5.52 7.94
CA TYR A 448 33.70 4.51 7.51
C TYR A 448 33.31 3.99 6.14
N THR A 449 34.27 3.74 5.25
CA THR A 449 34.05 3.10 3.96
C THR A 449 34.77 1.76 3.89
N PHE A 450 34.15 0.80 3.22
CA PHE A 450 34.69 -0.51 2.85
C PHE A 450 34.77 -0.54 1.35
N ASN A 451 35.98 -0.56 0.79
CA ASN A 451 36.12 -0.56 -0.64
C ASN A 451 35.79 -1.95 -1.19
N GLY A 452 34.95 -2.02 -2.22
CA GLY A 452 34.61 -3.24 -2.94
C GLY A 452 35.84 -3.84 -3.63
N ASN A 453 35.96 -5.16 -3.64
CA ASN A 453 36.99 -5.86 -4.39
C ASN A 453 36.46 -7.21 -4.91
N SER A 454 37.24 -7.87 -5.77
CA SER A 454 36.83 -9.12 -6.45
C SER A 454 36.54 -10.30 -5.50
N THR A 455 36.86 -10.19 -4.21
CA THR A 455 36.60 -11.23 -3.21
C THR A 455 35.63 -10.81 -2.12
N GLY A 456 35.21 -9.54 -2.10
CA GLY A 456 34.41 -8.95 -1.02
C GLY A 456 34.81 -7.50 -0.79
N PHE A 457 35.44 -7.22 0.34
CA PHE A 457 35.75 -5.85 0.75
C PHE A 457 37.12 -5.73 1.43
N ASP A 458 37.73 -4.56 1.30
CA ASP A 458 38.88 -4.17 2.10
C ASP A 458 38.48 -3.86 3.55
N ASP A 459 39.47 -3.79 4.44
CA ASP A 459 39.25 -3.36 5.82
C ASP A 459 38.75 -1.91 5.88
N PRO A 460 37.80 -1.60 6.77
CA PRO A 460 37.14 -0.29 6.77
C PRO A 460 38.09 0.84 7.13
N ARG A 461 38.08 1.90 6.32
CA ARG A 461 38.78 3.15 6.62
C ARG A 461 37.80 4.18 7.17
N LYS A 462 38.19 4.88 8.23
CA LYS A 462 37.46 6.08 8.69
C LYS A 462 37.75 7.24 7.75
N THR A 463 36.74 7.73 7.04
CA THR A 463 36.86 8.82 6.05
C THR A 463 36.40 10.16 6.61
N TRP A 464 35.56 10.17 7.65
CA TRP A 464 35.11 11.40 8.29
C TRP A 464 34.78 11.25 9.77
N THR A 465 34.85 12.36 10.52
CA THR A 465 34.32 12.49 11.88
C THR A 465 33.81 13.90 12.09
N SER A 466 32.61 14.02 12.66
CA SER A 466 32.01 15.32 13.00
C SER A 466 32.82 16.06 14.05
N SER A 467 32.87 17.39 13.97
CA SER A 467 33.45 18.27 14.99
C SER A 467 32.56 18.48 16.23
N GLY A 468 31.47 17.71 16.37
CA GLY A 468 30.45 17.83 17.41
C GLY A 468 29.09 18.26 16.87
N SER A 469 28.02 17.68 17.44
CA SER A 469 26.59 18.02 17.24
C SER A 469 25.89 17.41 16.03
N PHE A 470 26.53 16.50 15.28
CA PHE A 470 25.83 15.70 14.26
C PHE A 470 25.30 14.42 14.90
N ASN A 471 23.97 14.30 15.04
CA ASN A 471 23.34 13.16 15.70
C ASN A 471 23.01 12.03 14.71
N TRP A 472 23.71 10.90 14.84
CA TRP A 472 23.43 9.69 14.08
C TRP A 472 21.97 9.24 14.17
N ASN A 473 21.32 9.28 15.34
CA ASN A 473 19.93 8.82 15.51
C ASN A 473 18.93 9.63 14.68
N ALA A 474 19.26 10.89 14.39
CA ALA A 474 18.44 11.82 13.63
C ALA A 474 18.67 11.72 12.11
N SER A 475 19.41 10.71 11.62
CA SER A 475 19.85 10.63 10.21
C SER A 475 19.17 9.49 9.44
N LYS A 476 18.69 9.76 8.22
CA LYS A 476 18.47 8.75 7.16
C LYS A 476 19.51 8.99 6.07
N VAL A 477 20.09 7.92 5.53
CA VAL A 477 21.21 7.98 4.59
C VAL A 477 20.81 7.35 3.26
N THR A 478 21.35 7.87 2.17
CA THR A 478 21.27 7.34 0.82
C THR A 478 22.52 7.80 0.05
N SER A 479 22.82 7.16 -1.07
CA SER A 479 24.03 7.41 -1.86
C SER A 479 23.72 7.58 -3.33
N GLY A 480 24.65 8.17 -4.06
CA GLY A 480 24.59 8.35 -5.51
C GLY A 480 25.44 9.52 -5.96
N ASP A 481 25.77 9.59 -7.24
CA ASP A 481 26.57 10.67 -7.82
C ASP A 481 25.77 11.99 -7.90
N TYR A 482 25.57 12.63 -6.75
CA TYR A 482 24.91 13.93 -6.67
C TYR A 482 25.77 15.02 -7.32
N SER A 483 27.10 14.90 -7.27
CA SER A 483 28.02 15.90 -7.82
C SER A 483 28.15 15.85 -9.35
N GLY A 484 27.83 14.71 -9.97
CA GLY A 484 28.03 14.44 -11.40
C GLY A 484 29.50 14.23 -11.76
N ASP A 485 30.33 13.80 -10.82
CA ASP A 485 31.77 13.66 -10.99
C ASP A 485 32.23 12.21 -11.25
N GLY A 486 31.26 11.30 -11.38
CA GLY A 486 31.46 9.88 -11.61
C GLY A 486 31.81 9.08 -10.36
N LYS A 487 31.70 9.68 -9.17
CA LYS A 487 31.81 8.99 -7.88
C LYS A 487 30.54 9.21 -7.08
N ASP A 488 30.15 8.20 -6.35
CA ASP A 488 29.00 8.34 -5.49
C ASP A 488 29.31 9.21 -4.26
N ASP A 489 28.30 9.95 -3.86
CA ASP A 489 28.26 10.81 -2.70
C ASP A 489 27.30 10.22 -1.65
N ILE A 490 27.20 10.86 -0.49
CA ILE A 490 26.19 10.50 0.53
C ILE A 490 25.28 11.69 0.81
N ALA A 491 23.97 11.46 0.82
CA ALA A 491 22.96 12.40 1.28
C ALA A 491 22.38 11.96 2.63
N ILE A 492 22.16 12.93 3.53
CA ILE A 492 21.58 12.70 4.86
C ILE A 492 20.34 13.57 5.05
N LEU A 493 19.18 12.94 5.16
CA LEU A 493 17.96 13.59 5.63
C LEU A 493 17.97 13.59 7.17
N TYR A 494 18.05 14.77 7.76
CA TYR A 494 18.33 15.01 9.17
C TYR A 494 17.15 15.60 9.93
N ASP A 495 16.78 14.98 11.04
CA ASP A 495 15.75 15.46 11.97
C ASP A 495 16.28 16.58 12.87
N ARG A 496 15.70 17.77 12.75
CA ARG A 496 15.94 18.90 13.66
C ARG A 496 14.91 19.00 14.78
N GLY A 497 14.04 18.01 14.91
CA GLY A 497 12.99 17.95 15.90
C GLY A 497 11.82 18.85 15.53
N THR A 498 11.22 19.46 16.54
CA THR A 498 10.04 20.34 16.38
C THR A 498 10.42 21.76 16.76
N THR A 499 10.07 22.71 15.90
CA THR A 499 10.24 24.15 16.15
C THR A 499 9.33 24.64 17.28
N ALA A 500 9.58 25.85 17.77
CA ALA A 500 8.77 26.46 18.83
C ALA A 500 7.28 26.65 18.44
N ASP A 501 6.98 26.79 17.14
CA ASP A 501 5.63 26.88 16.59
C ASP A 501 5.00 25.51 16.26
N GLY A 502 5.61 24.40 16.70
CA GLY A 502 5.05 23.05 16.58
C GLY A 502 5.24 22.40 15.21
N LYS A 503 6.10 22.94 14.33
CA LYS A 503 6.39 22.36 13.02
C LYS A 503 7.56 21.39 13.09
N ALA A 504 7.47 20.27 12.40
CA ALA A 504 8.64 19.40 12.21
C ALA A 504 9.69 20.14 11.38
N ALA A 505 10.95 20.09 11.81
CA ALA A 505 12.08 20.67 11.10
C ALA A 505 12.98 19.55 10.57
N THR A 506 13.26 19.60 9.27
CA THR A 506 14.12 18.63 8.59
C THR A 506 15.18 19.37 7.78
N SER A 507 16.36 18.80 7.62
CA SER A 507 17.41 19.36 6.75
C SER A 507 18.07 18.27 5.93
N LEU A 508 18.68 18.66 4.83
CA LEU A 508 19.39 17.77 3.92
C LEU A 508 20.86 18.19 3.91
N PHE A 509 21.73 17.21 4.11
CA PHE A 509 23.17 17.37 4.00
C PHE A 509 23.71 16.47 2.89
N THR A 510 24.80 16.89 2.24
CA THR A 510 25.58 16.05 1.33
C THR A 510 27.03 15.95 1.77
N LEU A 511 27.63 14.78 1.60
CA LEU A 511 29.06 14.53 1.70
C LEU A 511 29.53 14.13 0.30
N THR A 512 30.22 15.04 -0.38
CA THR A 512 30.72 14.79 -1.74
C THR A 512 32.03 14.03 -1.69
N SER A 513 32.12 12.89 -2.36
CA SER A 513 33.37 12.12 -2.39
C SER A 513 34.46 12.86 -3.16
N ASN A 514 35.71 12.68 -2.74
CA ASN A 514 36.87 13.09 -3.55
C ASN A 514 37.64 11.89 -4.12
N GLY A 515 37.06 10.69 -4.08
CA GLY A 515 37.66 9.42 -4.50
C GLY A 515 38.56 8.77 -3.44
N THR A 516 38.88 9.49 -2.38
CA THR A 516 39.56 8.93 -1.21
C THR A 516 38.66 9.12 0.01
N ASP A 517 38.44 10.35 0.44
CA ASP A 517 37.63 10.65 1.62
C ASP A 517 36.28 11.24 1.23
N LEU A 518 35.36 11.23 2.19
CA LEU A 518 34.07 11.91 2.15
C LEU A 518 34.17 13.08 3.13
N PRO A 519 34.54 14.30 2.69
CA PRO A 519 34.76 15.45 3.56
C PRO A 519 33.50 15.87 4.34
N ALA A 520 33.65 16.90 5.17
CA ALA A 520 32.58 17.32 6.07
C ALA A 520 31.25 17.62 5.35
N PRO A 521 30.11 17.21 5.94
CA PRO A 521 28.80 17.39 5.33
C PRO A 521 28.47 18.86 5.15
N ARG A 522 27.93 19.20 3.98
CA ARG A 522 27.40 20.51 3.66
C ARG A 522 25.88 20.48 3.77
N GLU A 523 25.31 21.40 4.53
CA GLU A 523 23.85 21.61 4.51
C GLU A 523 23.46 22.24 3.18
N VAL A 524 22.61 21.55 2.42
CA VAL A 524 22.12 21.99 1.11
C VAL A 524 20.67 22.44 1.14
N TRP A 525 19.91 22.03 2.17
CA TRP A 525 18.52 22.45 2.32
C TRP A 525 18.06 22.35 3.78
N ALA A 526 17.15 23.25 4.15
CA ALA A 526 16.38 23.18 5.39
C ALA A 526 14.90 23.45 5.12
N SER A 527 14.03 22.73 5.83
CA SER A 527 12.58 22.83 5.68
C SER A 527 12.07 24.21 6.08
N THR A 528 11.29 24.83 5.20
CA THR A 528 10.54 26.08 5.48
C THR A 528 9.14 25.83 6.03
N GLY A 529 8.71 24.56 6.12
CA GLY A 529 7.43 24.12 6.66
C GLY A 529 7.56 22.81 7.43
N SER A 530 6.44 22.21 7.86
CA SER A 530 6.43 21.01 8.70
C SER A 530 6.71 19.70 7.92
N PHE A 531 7.89 19.60 7.30
CA PHE A 531 8.36 18.39 6.63
C PHE A 531 8.88 17.41 7.69
N ASN A 532 8.23 16.26 7.84
CA ASN A 532 8.54 15.31 8.91
C ASN A 532 9.34 14.11 8.41
N TRP A 533 10.60 14.01 8.82
CA TRP A 533 11.48 12.91 8.42
C TRP A 533 10.93 11.52 8.79
N ASN A 534 10.18 11.36 9.90
CA ASN A 534 9.61 10.06 10.31
C ASN A 534 8.59 9.53 9.31
N LYS A 535 7.99 10.41 8.50
CA LYS A 535 7.02 10.06 7.47
C LYS A 535 7.64 9.92 6.06
N SER A 536 8.97 10.00 5.96
CA SER A 536 9.70 9.99 4.69
C SER A 536 10.41 8.66 4.45
N GLY A 537 10.07 7.96 3.38
CA GLY A 537 10.95 6.96 2.75
C GLY A 537 11.94 7.68 1.83
N LEU A 538 13.23 7.39 1.97
CA LEU A 538 14.32 8.06 1.25
C LEU A 538 14.87 7.13 0.17
N THR A 539 15.04 7.65 -1.04
CA THR A 539 15.64 6.96 -2.20
C THR A 539 16.58 7.91 -2.95
N SER A 540 17.34 7.40 -3.89
CA SER A 540 18.20 8.19 -4.77
C SER A 540 18.22 7.60 -6.19
N GLY A 541 18.60 8.40 -7.18
CA GLY A 541 18.73 7.93 -8.54
C GLY A 541 18.63 9.04 -9.56
N ASP A 542 19.08 8.79 -10.79
CA ASP A 542 18.92 9.75 -11.89
C ASP A 542 17.50 9.71 -12.44
N TYR A 543 16.56 10.30 -11.70
CA TYR A 543 15.15 10.35 -12.09
C TYR A 543 14.93 11.17 -13.36
N ASN A 544 15.81 12.13 -13.67
CA ASN A 544 15.62 13.09 -14.75
C ASN A 544 16.50 12.84 -15.99
N LYS A 545 17.39 11.86 -15.92
CA LYS A 545 18.35 11.45 -16.95
C LYS A 545 19.37 12.52 -17.31
N ASP A 546 19.81 13.33 -16.34
CA ASP A 546 20.82 14.37 -16.56
C ASP A 546 22.25 13.95 -16.18
N GLY A 547 22.43 12.66 -15.85
CA GLY A 547 23.70 12.07 -15.45
C GLY A 547 24.09 12.38 -14.01
N LYS A 548 23.16 12.90 -13.19
CA LYS A 548 23.36 13.11 -11.76
C LYS A 548 22.24 12.43 -11.00
N TYR A 549 22.59 11.88 -9.86
CA TYR A 549 21.58 11.35 -8.96
C TYR A 549 20.80 12.52 -8.34
N ASP A 550 19.51 12.30 -8.18
CA ASP A 550 18.57 13.10 -7.41
C ASP A 550 18.23 12.36 -6.11
N ILE A 551 17.57 13.05 -5.16
CA ILE A 551 17.07 12.42 -3.93
C ILE A 551 15.54 12.36 -3.98
N GLY A 552 14.98 11.15 -3.85
CA GLY A 552 13.55 10.90 -3.82
C GLY A 552 13.02 10.78 -2.39
N ILE A 553 11.82 11.30 -2.16
CA ILE A 553 11.08 11.10 -0.90
C ILE A 553 9.66 10.65 -1.18
N LEU A 554 9.33 9.43 -0.75
CA LEU A 554 7.93 9.03 -0.58
C LEU A 554 7.47 9.46 0.82
N TYR A 555 6.55 10.41 0.87
CA TYR A 555 6.10 11.05 2.11
C TYR A 555 4.66 10.67 2.44
N ARG A 556 4.43 10.09 3.63
CA ARG A 556 3.07 9.85 4.15
C ARG A 556 2.43 11.16 4.56
N SER A 557 1.58 11.70 3.69
CA SER A 557 0.94 13.01 3.88
C SER A 557 -0.27 12.96 4.81
N GLY A 558 -0.98 11.83 4.86
CA GLY A 558 -2.13 11.65 5.73
C GLY A 558 -2.88 10.35 5.49
N THR A 559 -4.11 10.32 5.99
CA THR A 559 -5.05 9.21 5.80
C THR A 559 -6.42 9.82 5.47
N THR A 560 -7.11 9.28 4.46
CA THR A 560 -8.47 9.69 4.11
C THR A 560 -9.47 9.28 5.20
N ALA A 561 -10.68 9.86 5.19
CA ALA A 561 -11.73 9.52 6.15
C ALA A 561 -12.10 8.02 6.13
N ASP A 562 -11.98 7.39 4.96
CA ASP A 562 -12.19 5.95 4.78
C ASP A 562 -10.91 5.12 4.97
N GLY A 563 -9.86 5.66 5.59
CA GLY A 563 -8.71 4.88 6.07
C GLY A 563 -7.59 4.63 5.04
N ARG A 564 -7.66 5.18 3.82
CA ARG A 564 -6.57 5.02 2.83
C ARG A 564 -5.40 5.92 3.18
N GLN A 565 -4.19 5.37 3.11
CA GLN A 565 -2.97 6.16 3.15
C GLN A 565 -2.95 7.13 1.96
N VAL A 566 -2.55 8.38 2.20
CA VAL A 566 -2.29 9.38 1.17
C VAL A 566 -0.80 9.66 1.18
N ASP A 567 -0.14 9.33 0.08
CA ASP A 567 1.28 9.54 -0.10
C ASP A 567 1.54 10.73 -1.02
N SER A 568 2.77 11.22 -0.98
CA SER A 568 3.27 12.26 -1.86
C SER A 568 4.69 11.92 -2.26
N LEU A 569 5.00 12.01 -3.55
CA LEU A 569 6.36 11.80 -4.04
C LEU A 569 7.01 13.15 -4.30
N PHE A 570 8.16 13.37 -3.67
CA PHE A 570 8.99 14.55 -3.85
C PHE A 570 10.34 14.15 -4.43
N THR A 571 10.98 15.05 -5.19
CA THR A 571 12.41 14.95 -5.47
C THR A 571 13.14 16.23 -5.13
N PHE A 572 14.36 16.07 -4.63
CA PHE A 572 15.37 17.12 -4.63
C PHE A 572 16.25 16.89 -5.85
N THR A 573 16.22 17.84 -6.79
CA THR A 573 17.01 17.73 -8.02
C THR A 573 18.42 18.25 -7.80
N SER A 574 19.43 17.45 -8.14
CA SER A 574 20.81 17.88 -8.11
C SER A 574 21.14 18.81 -9.28
N THR A 575 22.11 19.69 -9.06
CA THR A 575 22.73 20.53 -10.10
C THR A 575 24.22 20.22 -10.27
N GLY A 576 24.72 19.20 -9.57
CA GLY A 576 26.15 18.84 -9.48
C GLY A 576 26.95 19.69 -8.51
N THR A 577 26.53 20.93 -8.29
CA THR A 577 27.18 21.82 -7.30
C THR A 577 26.31 22.09 -6.09
N ASP A 578 24.98 21.97 -6.23
CA ASP A 578 23.99 22.19 -5.18
C ASP A 578 22.73 21.33 -5.40
N ILE A 579 21.86 21.27 -4.38
CA ILE A 579 20.60 20.52 -4.42
C ILE A 579 19.41 21.50 -4.35
N LYS A 580 18.47 21.40 -5.30
CA LYS A 580 17.26 22.23 -5.31
C LYS A 580 16.30 21.83 -4.20
N ALA A 581 15.50 22.79 -3.73
CA ALA A 581 14.39 22.52 -2.81
C ALA A 581 13.42 21.47 -3.37
N PRO A 582 12.76 20.66 -2.52
CA PRO A 582 12.01 19.50 -2.96
C PRO A 582 10.78 19.91 -3.75
N ALA A 583 10.63 19.37 -4.95
CA ALA A 583 9.45 19.52 -5.78
C ALA A 583 8.49 18.35 -5.55
N LYS A 584 7.20 18.62 -5.33
CA LYS A 584 6.16 17.59 -5.23
C LYS A 584 5.68 17.22 -6.63
N HIS A 585 5.78 15.94 -6.98
CA HIS A 585 5.39 15.43 -8.31
C HIS A 585 4.04 14.73 -8.30
N TRP A 586 3.73 14.05 -7.20
CA TRP A 586 2.50 13.27 -7.08
C TRP A 586 1.94 13.36 -5.67
N THR A 587 0.62 13.29 -5.54
CA THR A 587 -0.07 13.02 -4.27
C THR A 587 -1.37 12.27 -4.52
N GLY A 588 -1.66 11.28 -3.70
CA GLY A 588 -2.87 10.48 -3.85
C GLY A 588 -2.86 9.27 -2.93
N SER A 589 -3.95 8.51 -2.98
CA SER A 589 -4.01 7.20 -2.34
C SER A 589 -3.43 6.14 -3.26
N VAL A 590 -2.69 5.21 -2.68
CA VAL A 590 -2.20 4.00 -3.33
C VAL A 590 -3.28 2.94 -3.17
N VAL A 591 -3.94 2.53 -4.27
CA VAL A 591 -5.14 1.68 -4.24
C VAL A 591 -4.99 0.42 -5.08
#